data_AF-A0A3L7QKJ1-F1
#
_entry.id   AF-A0A3L7QKJ1-F1
#
_cell.length_a   1.000
_cell.length_b   1.000
_cell.length_c   1.000
_cell.angle_alpha   90.00
_cell.angle_beta   90.00
_cell.angle_gamma   90.00
#
_symmetry.space_group_name_H-M   'P 1'
#
loop_
_entity.id
_entity.type
_entity.pdbx_description
1 polymer ?
#
loop_
_entity_poly.entity_id
_entity_poly.type
_entity_poly.pdbx_seq_one_letter_code
_entity_poly.pdbx_strand_id
1 'polypeptide(L)'
;MYLLKNRHLFPIKVPILCLLIWASSFVFTTQDSFSQEKNNSSINSPVTDDKHPPIATSSSCSGRGCHGGSEPVLGQVVQQNEFSTWLAHDKHAKAYESLLSDRAKTMAKNLGIPAAHKDLRCLACHSTPQIAQEQSKVNYPLDLGVGCESCHGSASPKWLGIHTTEAWKNTPSAAKKALYDNEGMNYLGNAMVQAQVCMGCHVGAPANPQAGIPARDANHDIMAAGHPRLTFEAFSYQSNMPPHWNTKKYSSNTNRDLEIWVTGQLAGLTSSIELSSHRADLALTNQGIWPEFAESSCLSCHADFQQPSWRGDKKNYYEGRKPGSLPYDSWTGVLLSETLLISGQDKQIASLYSDLVKARNSFRTSPKEAKVAADTLARQLAKIQNDLIIKGFTPPKEWRTLLLDQLSKHKLETATWNESTQIALALSMISSKKPEQAILQNLWENLAYPSGYESPKGYTPDPKALEGVLQKLKSSK
;
A
#
# COMPACT_ATOMS: atom_id res chain seq x y z
N MET A 1 -38.41 -55.32 -22.98
CA MET A 1 -37.39 -56.38 -22.85
C MET A 1 -37.00 -56.45 -21.38
N TYR A 2 -37.46 -57.48 -20.66
CA TYR A 2 -36.69 -58.69 -20.27
C TYR A 2 -35.59 -58.36 -19.23
N LEU A 3 -35.76 -58.64 -17.91
CA LEU A 3 -35.68 -59.94 -17.17
C LEU A 3 -34.20 -60.29 -16.79
N LEU A 4 -33.75 -60.76 -15.60
CA LEU A 4 -34.26 -61.32 -14.31
C LEU A 4 -33.30 -60.93 -13.13
N LYS A 5 -33.61 -60.91 -11.81
CA LYS A 5 -33.78 -62.01 -10.79
C LYS A 5 -32.66 -63.09 -10.82
N ASN A 6 -32.18 -63.75 -9.74
CA ASN A 6 -32.51 -63.90 -8.29
C ASN A 6 -31.26 -64.52 -7.56
N ARG A 7 -30.87 -64.18 -6.31
CA ARG A 7 -31.16 -64.79 -4.97
C ARG A 7 -30.54 -66.18 -4.57
N HIS A 8 -30.35 -66.34 -3.24
CA HIS A 8 -29.99 -67.54 -2.39
C HIS A 8 -28.47 -67.82 -2.20
N LEU A 9 -27.84 -68.09 -1.02
CA LEU A 9 -28.13 -68.51 0.39
C LEU A 9 -27.58 -69.93 0.72
N PHE A 10 -26.51 -70.01 1.55
CA PHE A 10 -26.06 -71.04 2.55
C PHE A 10 -26.22 -72.58 2.30
N PRO A 11 -25.44 -73.54 2.91
CA PRO A 11 -25.03 -73.57 4.34
C PRO A 11 -23.71 -74.30 4.83
N ILE A 12 -23.30 -73.96 6.08
CA ILE A 12 -22.80 -74.81 7.22
C ILE A 12 -21.64 -75.84 7.04
N LYS A 13 -20.57 -75.73 7.87
CA LYS A 13 -20.16 -76.69 8.95
C LYS A 13 -19.00 -76.17 9.84
N VAL A 14 -19.01 -76.59 11.12
CA VAL A 14 -18.09 -76.24 12.25
C VAL A 14 -17.71 -77.56 12.98
N PRO A 15 -16.47 -77.74 13.49
CA PRO A 15 -16.24 -77.91 14.95
C PRO A 15 -14.91 -77.27 15.50
N ILE A 16 -14.90 -76.58 16.66
CA ILE A 16 -14.51 -77.05 18.04
C ILE A 16 -12.97 -77.23 18.22
N LEU A 17 -12.24 -76.69 19.23
CA LEU A 17 -12.35 -76.88 20.70
C LEU A 17 -11.69 -75.74 21.55
N CYS A 18 -12.03 -75.72 22.84
CA CYS A 18 -11.55 -74.91 23.99
C CYS A 18 -10.01 -74.87 24.18
N LEU A 19 -9.38 -73.99 24.97
CA LEU A 19 -9.43 -73.73 26.44
C LEU A 19 -8.70 -72.36 26.72
N LEU A 20 -8.72 -71.65 27.87
CA LEU A 20 -9.36 -71.78 29.20
C LEU A 20 -9.52 -70.36 29.86
N ILE A 21 -9.58 -70.26 31.19
CA ILE A 21 -9.76 -69.04 32.03
C ILE A 21 -8.66 -68.98 33.11
N TRP A 22 -8.19 -67.79 33.50
CA TRP A 22 -7.92 -67.46 34.92
C TRP A 22 -7.94 -65.95 35.19
N ALA A 23 -8.35 -65.57 36.40
CA ALA A 23 -8.49 -64.19 36.85
C ALA A 23 -8.08 -64.07 38.33
N SER A 24 -7.46 -62.95 38.71
CA SER A 24 -7.34 -62.54 40.12
C SER A 24 -6.89 -61.09 40.25
N SER A 25 -7.65 -60.32 41.03
CA SER A 25 -7.40 -58.91 41.37
C SER A 25 -6.24 -58.75 42.36
N PHE A 26 -5.61 -57.58 42.35
CA PHE A 26 -4.98 -57.02 43.56
C PHE A 26 -5.22 -55.52 43.65
N VAL A 27 -5.69 -55.09 44.83
CA VAL A 27 -5.85 -53.68 45.21
C VAL A 27 -4.74 -53.34 46.19
N PHE A 28 -4.03 -52.25 45.96
CA PHE A 28 -3.28 -51.55 47.01
C PHE A 28 -3.41 -50.04 46.83
N THR A 29 -3.90 -49.39 47.88
CA THR A 29 -4.00 -47.93 48.00
C THR A 29 -2.95 -47.44 48.98
N THR A 30 -2.04 -46.59 48.54
CA THR A 30 -1.27 -45.69 49.41
C THR A 30 -1.15 -44.34 48.72
N GLN A 31 -1.67 -43.28 49.33
CA GLN A 31 -1.35 -41.91 48.96
C GLN A 31 0.10 -41.64 49.34
N ASP A 32 0.88 -41.03 48.46
CA ASP A 32 1.47 -39.72 48.77
C ASP A 32 2.01 -38.96 47.55
N SER A 33 1.39 -37.81 47.28
CA SER A 33 2.06 -36.52 47.19
C SER A 33 3.36 -36.38 46.37
N PHE A 34 3.26 -36.26 45.04
CA PHE A 34 4.09 -35.31 44.29
C PHE A 34 3.35 -34.73 43.07
N SER A 35 3.35 -33.41 42.95
CA SER A 35 2.60 -32.64 41.96
C SER A 35 3.24 -32.70 40.57
N GLN A 36 2.49 -33.22 39.58
CA GLN A 36 2.75 -32.94 38.16
C GLN A 36 1.77 -31.87 37.65
N GLU A 37 2.28 -30.67 37.39
CA GLU A 37 1.60 -29.73 36.51
C GLU A 37 1.54 -30.33 35.09
N LYS A 38 0.32 -30.66 34.64
CA LYS A 38 0.12 -31.02 33.23
C LYS A 38 0.13 -29.74 32.39
N ASN A 39 1.26 -29.50 31.71
CA ASN A 39 1.36 -28.57 30.60
C ASN A 39 0.27 -28.90 29.56
N ASN A 40 -0.78 -28.08 29.53
CA ASN A 40 -1.86 -28.19 28.54
C ASN A 40 -1.59 -27.20 27.40
N SER A 41 -0.49 -27.39 26.68
CA SER A 41 -0.16 -26.62 25.47
C SER A 41 -0.96 -27.16 24.28
N SER A 42 -2.28 -26.95 24.29
CA SER A 42 -3.12 -27.19 23.13
C SER A 42 -2.82 -26.13 22.06
N ILE A 43 -1.95 -26.47 21.12
CA ILE A 43 -1.80 -25.72 19.87
C ILE A 43 -3.12 -25.89 19.10
N ASN A 44 -4.03 -24.94 19.25
CA ASN A 44 -5.24 -24.90 18.45
C ASN A 44 -4.86 -24.54 17.02
N SER A 45 -5.01 -25.49 16.10
CA SER A 45 -4.99 -25.21 14.66
C SER A 45 -5.98 -24.08 14.34
N PRO A 46 -5.62 -23.10 13.51
CA PRO A 46 -6.55 -22.04 13.15
C PRO A 46 -7.73 -22.63 12.39
N VAL A 47 -8.95 -22.25 12.81
CA VAL A 47 -10.17 -22.52 12.06
C VAL A 47 -10.04 -21.83 10.70
N THR A 48 -10.11 -22.60 9.62
CA THR A 48 -10.05 -22.08 8.26
C THR A 48 -11.38 -21.40 7.92
N ASP A 49 -11.38 -20.07 7.89
CA ASP A 49 -12.38 -19.32 7.13
C ASP A 49 -11.95 -19.34 5.66
N ASP A 50 -12.73 -20.01 4.80
CA ASP A 50 -12.44 -20.22 3.37
C ASP A 50 -12.24 -18.91 2.57
N LYS A 51 -12.53 -17.76 3.18
CA LYS A 51 -12.41 -16.42 2.57
C LYS A 51 -11.04 -15.74 2.77
N HIS A 52 -10.17 -16.26 3.64
CA HIS A 52 -8.88 -15.64 3.95
C HIS A 52 -7.73 -16.65 3.82
N PRO A 53 -6.71 -16.36 3.01
CA PRO A 53 -5.59 -17.29 2.85
C PRO A 53 -4.82 -17.42 4.17
N PRO A 54 -4.35 -18.62 4.54
CA PRO A 54 -3.54 -18.80 5.74
C PRO A 54 -2.25 -17.98 5.62
N ILE A 55 -1.89 -17.25 6.68
CA ILE A 55 -0.63 -16.53 6.75
C ILE A 55 0.34 -17.24 7.71
N ALA A 56 1.63 -17.00 7.56
CA ALA A 56 2.65 -17.51 8.46
C ALA A 56 2.91 -16.60 9.67
N THR A 57 2.45 -15.34 9.60
CA THR A 57 2.77 -14.19 10.46
C THR A 57 4.24 -13.75 10.37
N SER A 58 4.53 -12.48 10.67
CA SER A 58 5.90 -11.94 10.67
C SER A 58 6.86 -12.71 11.59
N SER A 59 6.35 -13.36 12.64
CA SER A 59 7.13 -14.20 13.55
C SER A 59 7.75 -15.43 12.85
N SER A 60 7.17 -15.91 11.75
CA SER A 60 7.80 -16.97 10.93
C SER A 60 9.11 -16.51 10.27
N CYS A 61 9.28 -15.21 10.04
CA CYS A 61 10.48 -14.62 9.46
C CYS A 61 11.57 -14.31 10.52
N SER A 62 11.20 -14.21 11.81
CA SER A 62 12.04 -13.63 12.87
C SER A 62 13.15 -14.53 13.41
N GLY A 63 13.38 -15.70 12.82
CA GLY A 63 14.49 -16.57 13.20
C GLY A 63 15.85 -15.90 12.96
N ARG A 64 16.82 -16.09 13.86
CA ARG A 64 18.18 -15.52 13.74
C ARG A 64 18.92 -15.97 12.47
N GLY A 65 18.64 -17.17 11.98
CA GLY A 65 19.15 -17.68 10.69
C GLY A 65 18.27 -17.36 9.48
N CYS A 66 17.22 -16.55 9.66
CA CYS A 66 16.23 -16.18 8.65
C CYS A 66 16.33 -14.66 8.38
N HIS A 67 15.49 -13.85 9.03
CA HIS A 67 15.50 -12.38 8.91
C HIS A 67 15.63 -11.65 10.26
N GLY A 68 15.74 -12.38 11.38
CA GLY A 68 15.84 -11.85 12.75
C GLY A 68 17.26 -11.76 13.31
N GLY A 69 18.28 -11.64 12.46
CA GLY A 69 19.64 -11.31 12.88
C GLY A 69 19.70 -9.91 13.52
N SER A 70 20.57 -9.71 14.52
CA SER A 70 20.82 -8.38 15.09
C SER A 70 21.75 -7.54 14.21
N GLU A 71 22.66 -8.20 13.49
CA GLU A 71 23.65 -7.60 12.61
C GLU A 71 23.43 -8.04 11.16
N PRO A 72 23.70 -7.18 10.17
CA PRO A 72 23.52 -7.51 8.76
C PRO A 72 24.59 -8.49 8.24
N VAL A 73 24.15 -9.54 7.56
CA VAL A 73 25.02 -10.40 6.76
C VAL A 73 25.62 -9.59 5.60
N LEU A 74 26.94 -9.46 5.63
CA LEU A 74 27.68 -8.65 4.68
C LEU A 74 27.70 -9.28 3.28
N GLY A 75 27.77 -8.44 2.25
CA GLY A 75 27.89 -8.88 0.86
C GLY A 75 26.60 -9.42 0.22
N GLN A 76 25.51 -9.64 0.97
CA GLN A 76 24.23 -10.08 0.42
C GLN A 76 23.27 -8.90 0.14
N VAL A 77 22.22 -9.12 -0.66
CA VAL A 77 21.15 -8.13 -0.89
C VAL A 77 20.15 -8.15 0.25
N VAL A 78 19.66 -9.35 0.57
CA VAL A 78 18.98 -9.69 1.83
C VAL A 78 20.06 -9.93 2.87
N GLN A 79 20.06 -9.12 3.92
CA GLN A 79 21.07 -9.07 4.98
C GLN A 79 20.67 -9.87 6.23
N GLN A 80 19.51 -10.54 6.24
CA GLN A 80 19.04 -11.43 7.32
C GLN A 80 18.76 -10.73 8.65
N ASN A 81 18.67 -9.39 8.66
CA ASN A 81 18.29 -8.57 9.81
C ASN A 81 17.03 -7.72 9.54
N GLU A 82 16.29 -7.99 8.45
CA GLU A 82 15.14 -7.20 8.03
C GLU A 82 14.01 -7.17 9.07
N PHE A 83 13.73 -8.29 9.75
CA PHE A 83 12.72 -8.34 10.80
C PHE A 83 13.12 -7.47 12.00
N SER A 84 14.40 -7.52 12.40
CA SER A 84 14.93 -6.70 13.49
C SER A 84 14.85 -5.21 13.16
N THR A 85 15.21 -4.84 11.92
CA THR A 85 15.10 -3.47 11.41
C THR A 85 13.65 -2.99 11.37
N TRP A 86 12.74 -3.82 10.85
CA TRP A 86 11.31 -3.53 10.78
C TRP A 86 10.73 -3.29 12.19
N LEU A 87 10.95 -4.21 13.13
CA LEU A 87 10.41 -4.12 14.48
C LEU A 87 10.95 -2.91 15.26
N ALA A 88 12.23 -2.58 15.10
CA ALA A 88 12.88 -1.52 15.87
C ALA A 88 12.70 -0.11 15.27
N HIS A 89 12.58 0.01 13.93
CA HIS A 89 12.74 1.28 13.24
C HIS A 89 11.67 1.60 12.19
N ASP A 90 10.87 0.62 11.74
CA ASP A 90 9.81 0.87 10.75
C ASP A 90 8.51 1.32 11.43
N LYS A 91 7.82 2.29 10.81
CA LYS A 91 6.49 2.76 11.21
C LYS A 91 5.42 1.71 10.91
N HIS A 92 5.65 0.82 9.94
CA HIS A 92 4.72 -0.27 9.61
C HIS A 92 4.46 -1.21 10.80
N ALA A 93 5.48 -1.53 11.60
CA ALA A 93 5.34 -2.31 12.83
C ALA A 93 4.41 -1.64 13.88
N LYS A 94 4.27 -0.31 13.82
CA LYS A 94 3.42 0.49 14.74
C LYS A 94 2.05 0.85 14.16
N ALA A 95 1.70 0.29 12.99
CA ALA A 95 0.46 0.64 12.31
C ALA A 95 -0.79 0.33 13.15
N TYR A 96 -0.85 -0.85 13.79
CA TYR A 96 -1.96 -1.22 14.67
C TYR A 96 -2.00 -0.35 15.94
N GLU A 97 -0.86 -0.05 16.55
CA GLU A 97 -0.73 0.83 17.72
C GLU A 97 -1.39 2.20 17.48
N SER A 98 -1.26 2.75 16.26
CA SER A 98 -1.89 4.03 15.92
C SER A 98 -3.42 4.03 16.01
N LEU A 99 -4.07 2.86 15.88
CA LEU A 99 -5.53 2.69 16.07
C LEU A 99 -5.96 2.70 17.55
N LEU A 100 -5.01 2.75 18.49
CA LEU A 100 -5.21 2.92 19.93
C LEU A 100 -5.01 4.38 20.39
N SER A 101 -4.54 5.26 19.50
CA SER A 101 -4.27 6.67 19.79
C SER A 101 -5.53 7.49 20.11
N ASP A 102 -5.37 8.66 20.75
CA ASP A 102 -6.50 9.55 21.05
C ASP A 102 -7.16 10.14 19.79
N ARG A 103 -6.39 10.26 18.68
CA ARG A 103 -6.97 10.56 17.36
C ARG A 103 -7.89 9.43 16.90
N ALA A 104 -7.45 8.17 17.00
CA ALA A 104 -8.26 7.01 16.63
C ALA A 104 -9.51 6.85 17.52
N LYS A 105 -9.42 7.15 18.83
CA LYS A 105 -10.60 7.22 19.73
C LYS A 105 -11.58 8.32 19.30
N THR A 106 -11.06 9.49 18.91
CA THR A 106 -11.86 10.62 18.40
C THR A 106 -12.54 10.25 17.08
N MET A 107 -11.81 9.63 16.14
CA MET A 107 -12.37 9.11 14.89
C MET A 107 -13.46 8.09 15.14
N ALA A 108 -13.25 7.14 16.07
CA ALA A 108 -14.26 6.12 16.39
C ALA A 108 -15.57 6.75 16.90
N LYS A 109 -15.47 7.75 17.79
CA LYS A 109 -16.62 8.55 18.24
C LYS A 109 -17.31 9.27 17.08
N ASN A 110 -16.55 9.92 16.20
CA ASN A 110 -17.09 10.69 15.07
C ASN A 110 -17.77 9.80 14.01
N LEU A 111 -17.26 8.59 13.80
CA LEU A 111 -17.82 7.58 12.88
C LEU A 111 -18.96 6.74 13.51
N GLY A 112 -19.24 6.90 14.80
CA GLY A 112 -20.25 6.10 15.51
C GLY A 112 -19.89 4.62 15.69
N ILE A 113 -18.59 4.28 15.68
CA ILE A 113 -18.10 2.90 15.77
C ILE A 113 -17.49 2.58 17.15
N PRO A 114 -17.51 1.32 17.62
CA PRO A 114 -17.03 0.98 18.97
C PRO A 114 -15.55 1.31 19.21
N ALA A 115 -14.67 1.01 18.25
CA ALA A 115 -13.25 1.37 18.29
C ALA A 115 -12.58 1.15 16.92
N ALA A 116 -11.64 2.02 16.54
CA ALA A 116 -10.92 1.92 15.27
C ALA A 116 -10.13 0.62 15.13
N HIS A 117 -9.46 0.15 16.19
CA HIS A 117 -8.70 -1.13 16.21
C HIS A 117 -9.57 -2.40 16.07
N LYS A 118 -10.89 -2.25 15.86
CA LYS A 118 -11.85 -3.34 15.65
C LYS A 118 -12.63 -3.21 14.34
N ASP A 119 -12.51 -2.07 13.66
CA ASP A 119 -13.23 -1.76 12.43
C ASP A 119 -12.43 -2.25 11.22
N LEU A 120 -13.09 -3.01 10.35
CA LEU A 120 -12.49 -3.60 9.16
C LEU A 120 -11.81 -2.55 8.25
N ARG A 121 -12.40 -1.36 8.12
CA ARG A 121 -11.90 -0.27 7.27
C ARG A 121 -10.56 0.27 7.76
N CYS A 122 -10.36 0.28 9.09
CA CYS A 122 -9.09 0.65 9.70
C CYS A 122 -8.07 -0.50 9.62
N LEU A 123 -8.49 -1.72 9.97
CA LEU A 123 -7.63 -2.90 9.98
C LEU A 123 -7.08 -3.25 8.59
N ALA A 124 -7.83 -2.98 7.51
CA ALA A 124 -7.41 -3.24 6.14
C ALA A 124 -6.11 -2.52 5.73
N CYS A 125 -5.77 -1.37 6.34
CA CYS A 125 -4.51 -0.65 6.11
C CYS A 125 -3.52 -0.72 7.29
N HIS A 126 -3.98 -0.99 8.50
CA HIS A 126 -3.18 -0.90 9.73
C HIS A 126 -2.79 -2.27 10.34
N SER A 127 -3.13 -3.37 9.66
CA SER A 127 -2.69 -4.73 9.96
C SER A 127 -2.25 -5.43 8.68
N THR A 128 -1.88 -6.71 8.72
CA THR A 128 -1.68 -7.52 7.51
C THR A 128 -3.00 -7.66 6.73
N PRO A 129 -3.15 -7.07 5.53
CA PRO A 129 -4.47 -6.93 4.88
C PRO A 129 -5.18 -8.23 4.55
N GLN A 130 -4.44 -9.33 4.32
CA GLN A 130 -4.95 -10.66 3.98
C GLN A 130 -5.68 -11.36 5.14
N ILE A 131 -5.55 -10.85 6.37
CA ILE A 131 -6.26 -11.32 7.57
C ILE A 131 -7.08 -10.22 8.24
N ALA A 132 -7.23 -9.06 7.60
CA ALA A 132 -8.04 -7.97 8.12
C ALA A 132 -9.52 -8.39 8.13
N GLN A 133 -10.07 -8.57 9.32
CA GLN A 133 -11.44 -9.02 9.56
C GLN A 133 -12.05 -8.26 10.75
N GLU A 134 -13.38 -8.29 10.86
CA GLU A 134 -14.06 -7.88 12.09
C GLU A 134 -13.61 -8.75 13.27
N GLN A 135 -13.24 -8.12 14.39
CA GLN A 135 -12.58 -8.80 15.52
C GLN A 135 -13.41 -9.94 16.16
N SER A 136 -14.72 -10.02 15.88
CA SER A 136 -15.59 -11.12 16.32
C SER A 136 -15.23 -12.51 15.75
N LYS A 137 -14.23 -12.60 14.85
CA LYS A 137 -13.88 -13.83 14.10
C LYS A 137 -12.40 -14.24 14.18
N VAL A 138 -11.53 -13.51 14.90
CA VAL A 138 -10.07 -13.55 14.67
C VAL A 138 -9.28 -14.27 15.77
N ASN A 139 -8.41 -15.20 15.34
CA ASN A 139 -7.39 -15.92 16.15
C ASN A 139 -5.93 -15.57 15.74
N TYR A 140 -5.71 -14.40 15.12
CA TYR A 140 -4.40 -13.94 14.64
C TYR A 140 -3.86 -12.73 15.43
N PRO A 141 -2.53 -12.62 15.65
CA PRO A 141 -1.90 -11.47 16.30
C PRO A 141 -1.89 -10.24 15.37
N LEU A 142 -2.88 -9.35 15.54
CA LEU A 142 -3.01 -8.10 14.79
C LEU A 142 -2.07 -6.98 15.31
N ASP A 143 -1.53 -7.15 16.50
CA ASP A 143 -0.64 -6.22 17.21
C ASP A 143 0.71 -6.00 16.50
N LEU A 144 1.12 -6.93 15.64
CA LEU A 144 2.28 -6.80 14.75
C LEU A 144 2.09 -5.78 13.61
N GLY A 145 0.92 -5.15 13.46
CA GLY A 145 0.70 -4.08 12.49
C GLY A 145 0.86 -4.53 11.03
N VAL A 146 1.48 -3.69 10.19
CA VAL A 146 1.76 -4.00 8.79
C VAL A 146 3.03 -4.87 8.74
N GLY A 147 2.82 -6.18 8.75
CA GLY A 147 3.86 -7.20 8.81
C GLY A 147 4.49 -7.56 7.46
N CYS A 148 5.46 -8.50 7.48
CA CYS A 148 6.25 -8.91 6.31
C CYS A 148 5.38 -9.36 5.13
N GLU A 149 4.31 -10.12 5.39
CA GLU A 149 3.39 -10.65 4.38
C GLU A 149 2.46 -9.59 3.77
N SER A 150 2.33 -8.41 4.39
CA SER A 150 1.64 -7.26 3.78
C SER A 150 2.36 -6.80 2.52
N CYS A 151 3.69 -6.88 2.52
CA CYS A 151 4.53 -6.50 1.40
C CYS A 151 4.90 -7.69 0.51
N HIS A 152 5.28 -8.82 1.11
CA HIS A 152 5.75 -10.00 0.39
C HIS A 152 4.64 -10.97 -0.07
N GLY A 153 3.37 -10.76 0.31
CA GLY A 153 2.28 -11.71 0.08
C GLY A 153 2.24 -12.81 1.15
N SER A 154 1.17 -13.61 1.18
CA SER A 154 1.00 -14.69 2.16
C SER A 154 2.02 -15.81 1.94
N ALA A 155 2.82 -16.12 2.97
CA ALA A 155 3.90 -17.09 2.89
C ALA A 155 3.44 -18.54 2.99
N SER A 156 2.34 -18.77 3.72
CA SER A 156 1.72 -20.09 3.87
C SER A 156 0.64 -20.33 2.79
N PRO A 157 0.46 -21.55 2.28
CA PRO A 157 1.33 -22.73 2.42
C PRO A 157 2.48 -22.75 1.40
N LYS A 158 2.63 -21.72 0.55
CA LYS A 158 3.50 -21.72 -0.63
C LYS A 158 4.96 -21.34 -0.33
N TRP A 159 5.30 -20.05 -0.41
CA TRP A 159 6.70 -19.64 -0.57
C TRP A 159 7.56 -19.76 0.71
N LEU A 160 6.95 -19.91 1.89
CA LEU A 160 7.67 -20.02 3.17
C LEU A 160 8.74 -21.12 3.18
N GLY A 161 8.48 -22.27 2.54
CA GLY A 161 9.47 -23.35 2.41
C GLY A 161 10.48 -23.08 1.29
N ILE A 162 9.98 -22.91 0.06
CA ILE A 162 10.81 -22.91 -1.16
C ILE A 162 11.80 -21.74 -1.23
N HIS A 163 11.49 -20.58 -0.63
CA HIS A 163 12.40 -19.42 -0.67
C HIS A 163 13.75 -19.64 0.04
N THR A 164 13.82 -20.64 0.93
CA THR A 164 15.04 -21.02 1.65
C THR A 164 16.02 -21.85 0.81
N THR A 165 15.55 -22.39 -0.33
CA THR A 165 16.29 -23.37 -1.14
C THR A 165 17.38 -22.73 -2.00
N GLU A 166 18.41 -23.51 -2.34
CA GLU A 166 19.44 -23.08 -3.30
C GLU A 166 18.89 -22.86 -4.71
N ALA A 167 17.85 -23.61 -5.12
CA ALA A 167 17.18 -23.39 -6.40
C ALA A 167 16.57 -21.98 -6.49
N TRP A 168 15.90 -21.54 -5.42
CA TRP A 168 15.34 -20.19 -5.32
C TRP A 168 16.43 -19.11 -5.34
N LYS A 169 17.45 -19.23 -4.48
CA LYS A 169 18.55 -18.25 -4.38
C LYS A 169 19.30 -18.07 -5.71
N ASN A 170 19.56 -19.18 -6.41
CA ASN A 170 20.31 -19.21 -7.67
C ASN A 170 19.42 -19.04 -8.92
N THR A 171 18.13 -18.73 -8.77
CA THR A 171 17.23 -18.48 -9.91
C THR A 171 17.73 -17.29 -10.75
N PRO A 172 17.94 -17.44 -12.08
CA PRO A 172 18.39 -16.36 -12.95
C PRO A 172 17.43 -15.17 -12.95
N SER A 173 17.95 -13.94 -13.04
CA SER A 173 17.14 -12.71 -12.94
C SER A 173 15.93 -12.67 -13.89
N ALA A 174 16.05 -13.21 -15.10
CA ALA A 174 14.96 -13.29 -16.09
C ALA A 174 13.82 -14.25 -15.67
N ALA A 175 14.10 -15.25 -14.83
CA ALA A 175 13.12 -16.22 -14.36
C ALA A 175 12.51 -15.84 -12.98
N LYS A 176 13.15 -14.93 -12.23
CA LYS A 176 12.72 -14.58 -10.85
C LYS A 176 11.27 -14.16 -10.75
N LYS A 177 10.79 -13.24 -11.59
CA LYS A 177 9.40 -12.75 -11.51
C LYS A 177 8.38 -13.89 -11.67
N ALA A 178 8.56 -14.75 -12.68
CA ALA A 178 7.68 -15.88 -12.92
C ALA A 178 7.69 -16.91 -11.77
N LEU A 179 8.86 -17.21 -11.19
CA LEU A 179 8.96 -18.07 -10.00
C LEU A 179 8.20 -17.48 -8.81
N TYR A 180 8.44 -16.20 -8.53
CA TYR A 180 7.82 -15.48 -7.42
C TYR A 180 6.29 -15.43 -7.58
N ASP A 181 5.78 -15.17 -8.79
CA ASP A 181 4.34 -15.16 -9.08
C ASP A 181 3.69 -16.54 -8.87
N ASN A 182 4.32 -17.62 -9.35
CA ASN A 182 3.82 -18.98 -9.19
C ASN A 182 3.70 -19.38 -7.71
N GLU A 183 4.72 -19.05 -6.92
CA GLU A 183 4.78 -19.31 -5.48
C GLU A 183 4.03 -18.27 -4.64
N GLY A 184 3.47 -17.23 -5.25
CA GLY A 184 2.66 -16.21 -4.57
C GLY A 184 3.45 -15.22 -3.70
N MET A 185 4.76 -15.07 -3.95
CA MET A 185 5.59 -14.05 -3.29
C MET A 185 5.67 -12.79 -4.16
N ASN A 186 5.41 -11.62 -3.61
CA ASN A 186 5.61 -10.36 -4.34
C ASN A 186 7.12 -10.11 -4.58
N TYR A 187 7.54 -10.06 -5.85
CA TYR A 187 8.92 -9.76 -6.21
C TYR A 187 9.23 -8.25 -6.11
N LEU A 188 9.43 -7.76 -4.89
CA LEU A 188 9.76 -6.34 -4.58
C LEU A 188 11.09 -5.85 -5.20
N GLY A 189 11.90 -6.74 -5.79
CA GLY A 189 13.04 -6.34 -6.62
C GLY A 189 12.59 -5.58 -7.89
N ASN A 190 11.41 -5.90 -8.43
CA ASN A 190 10.78 -5.14 -9.51
C ASN A 190 10.08 -3.90 -8.92
N ALA A 191 10.49 -2.70 -9.35
CA ALA A 191 9.95 -1.45 -8.79
C ALA A 191 8.45 -1.26 -9.05
N MET A 192 7.92 -1.78 -10.16
CA MET A 192 6.50 -1.65 -10.49
C MET A 192 5.64 -2.49 -9.52
N VAL A 193 6.08 -3.71 -9.22
CA VAL A 193 5.46 -4.56 -8.18
C VAL A 193 5.57 -3.89 -6.80
N GLN A 194 6.74 -3.35 -6.47
CA GLN A 194 6.97 -2.66 -5.21
C GLN A 194 6.02 -1.45 -5.05
N ALA A 195 5.87 -0.63 -6.09
CA ALA A 195 4.98 0.51 -6.07
C ALA A 195 3.51 0.10 -5.93
N GLN A 196 3.04 -0.91 -6.67
CA GLN A 196 1.66 -1.44 -6.56
C GLN A 196 1.31 -1.87 -5.13
N VAL A 197 2.24 -2.58 -4.46
CA VAL A 197 2.09 -2.98 -3.05
C VAL A 197 1.94 -1.77 -2.13
N CYS A 198 2.79 -0.75 -2.28
CA CYS A 198 2.70 0.48 -1.47
C CYS A 198 1.36 1.21 -1.67
N MET A 199 0.94 1.42 -2.92
CA MET A 199 -0.26 2.22 -3.22
C MET A 199 -1.55 1.60 -2.70
N GLY A 200 -1.61 0.27 -2.58
CA GLY A 200 -2.77 -0.44 -2.06
C GLY A 200 -3.27 0.10 -0.71
N CYS A 201 -2.35 0.56 0.16
CA CYS A 201 -2.70 1.24 1.42
C CYS A 201 -2.44 2.75 1.38
N HIS A 202 -1.42 3.22 0.67
CA HIS A 202 -1.00 4.64 0.67
C HIS A 202 -1.74 5.56 -0.30
N VAL A 203 -2.53 5.00 -1.20
CA VAL A 203 -3.59 5.70 -1.96
C VAL A 203 -4.93 5.03 -1.66
N GLY A 204 -4.91 3.71 -1.53
CA GLY A 204 -6.07 2.85 -1.30
C GLY A 204 -6.32 1.97 -2.53
N ALA A 205 -7.24 1.01 -2.40
CA ALA A 205 -7.60 0.08 -3.47
C ALA A 205 -9.00 -0.50 -3.26
N PRO A 206 -9.70 -0.91 -4.34
CA PRO A 206 -10.85 -1.81 -4.21
C PRO A 206 -10.46 -3.12 -3.51
N ALA A 207 -11.47 -3.85 -3.02
CA ALA A 207 -11.26 -5.17 -2.45
C ALA A 207 -10.64 -6.13 -3.49
N ASN A 208 -9.77 -7.03 -3.02
CA ASN A 208 -9.25 -8.16 -3.79
C ASN A 208 -9.69 -9.48 -3.10
N PRO A 209 -10.87 -10.01 -3.45
CA PRO A 209 -11.40 -11.24 -2.86
C PRO A 209 -10.49 -12.46 -3.06
N GLN A 210 -9.75 -12.53 -4.18
CA GLN A 210 -8.85 -13.63 -4.48
C GLN A 210 -7.65 -13.69 -3.53
N ALA A 211 -7.25 -12.56 -2.94
CA ALA A 211 -6.20 -12.45 -1.93
C ALA A 211 -6.74 -12.37 -0.48
N GLY A 212 -8.06 -12.45 -0.27
CA GLY A 212 -8.67 -12.21 1.04
C GLY A 212 -8.49 -10.78 1.56
N ILE A 213 -8.31 -9.80 0.66
CA ILE A 213 -7.99 -8.40 1.01
C ILE A 213 -9.27 -7.54 0.94
N PRO A 214 -9.68 -6.89 2.05
CA PRO A 214 -10.80 -5.94 2.05
C PRO A 214 -10.53 -4.69 1.21
N ALA A 215 -11.59 -3.93 0.91
CA ALA A 215 -11.43 -2.60 0.31
C ALA A 215 -10.68 -1.66 1.27
N ARG A 216 -9.76 -0.88 0.72
CA ARG A 216 -8.95 0.11 1.43
C ARG A 216 -9.32 1.48 0.86
N ASP A 217 -10.46 1.99 1.31
CA ASP A 217 -10.98 3.28 0.88
C ASP A 217 -11.00 4.26 2.07
N ALA A 218 -10.00 5.16 2.11
CA ALA A 218 -10.01 6.31 3.01
C ALA A 218 -10.92 7.40 2.42
N ASN A 219 -12.23 7.16 2.44
CA ASN A 219 -13.25 8.05 1.91
C ASN A 219 -13.42 9.34 2.73
N HIS A 220 -14.26 10.28 2.26
CA HIS A 220 -14.42 11.56 2.91
C HIS A 220 -14.95 11.46 4.35
N ASP A 221 -15.78 10.47 4.69
CA ASP A 221 -16.26 10.25 6.06
C ASP A 221 -15.11 9.89 7.01
N ILE A 222 -14.20 9.01 6.56
CA ILE A 222 -13.00 8.63 7.31
C ILE A 222 -12.06 9.83 7.47
N MET A 223 -11.87 10.65 6.44
CA MET A 223 -11.08 11.88 6.51
C MET A 223 -11.72 12.91 7.47
N ALA A 224 -13.01 13.17 7.33
CA ALA A 224 -13.77 14.12 8.15
C ALA A 224 -13.82 13.71 9.64
N ALA A 225 -13.82 12.41 9.92
CA ALA A 225 -13.69 11.89 11.28
C ALA A 225 -12.33 12.18 11.94
N GLY A 226 -11.28 12.44 11.14
CA GLY A 226 -9.94 12.79 11.60
C GLY A 226 -8.78 12.02 10.96
N HIS A 227 -9.02 11.17 9.95
CA HIS A 227 -7.94 10.50 9.23
C HIS A 227 -7.13 11.52 8.38
N PRO A 228 -5.79 11.48 8.38
CA PRO A 228 -4.99 12.31 7.48
C PRO A 228 -5.31 12.02 6.00
N ARG A 229 -5.30 13.05 5.14
CA ARG A 229 -5.33 12.82 3.68
C ARG A 229 -4.09 12.03 3.26
N LEU A 230 -4.28 11.04 2.39
CA LEU A 230 -3.22 10.16 1.89
C LEU A 230 -2.43 10.83 0.76
N THR A 231 -1.43 11.66 1.10
CA THR A 231 -0.50 12.28 0.15
C THR A 231 0.81 11.52 0.07
N PHE A 232 0.84 10.45 -0.72
CA PHE A 232 2.02 9.58 -0.87
C PHE A 232 2.80 9.86 -2.16
N GLU A 233 4.13 9.79 -2.08
CA GLU A 233 5.05 9.81 -3.22
C GLU A 233 6.12 8.74 -2.96
N ALA A 234 6.25 7.76 -3.88
CA ALA A 234 6.97 6.52 -3.61
C ALA A 234 8.47 6.71 -3.32
N PHE A 235 9.16 7.58 -4.06
CA PHE A 235 10.59 7.79 -3.87
C PHE A 235 10.88 8.44 -2.51
N SER A 236 10.13 9.50 -2.18
CA SER A 236 10.29 10.26 -0.93
C SER A 236 9.92 9.42 0.29
N TYR A 237 8.87 8.61 0.22
CA TYR A 237 8.49 7.72 1.32
C TYR A 237 9.44 6.52 1.46
N GLN A 238 9.91 5.92 0.36
CA GLN A 238 10.95 4.88 0.43
C GLN A 238 12.24 5.42 1.07
N SER A 239 12.64 6.64 0.72
CA SER A 239 13.83 7.31 1.29
C SER A 239 13.70 7.60 2.80
N ASN A 240 12.48 7.63 3.34
CA ASN A 240 12.18 7.84 4.76
C ASN A 240 11.87 6.54 5.53
N MET A 241 11.84 5.39 4.85
CA MET A 241 11.67 4.06 5.45
C MET A 241 13.06 3.45 5.73
N PRO A 242 13.29 2.75 6.85
CA PRO A 242 14.54 2.02 7.03
C PRO A 242 14.69 0.97 5.91
N PRO A 243 15.88 0.85 5.28
CA PRO A 243 16.07 -0.07 4.17
C PRO A 243 16.09 -1.52 4.66
N HIS A 244 15.17 -2.35 4.16
CA HIS A 244 15.16 -3.81 4.36
C HIS A 244 16.00 -4.54 3.30
N TRP A 245 17.10 -3.91 2.87
CA TRP A 245 18.00 -4.38 1.83
C TRP A 245 19.35 -3.67 1.91
N ASN A 246 20.37 -4.30 1.35
CA ASN A 246 21.69 -3.69 1.23
C ASN A 246 21.69 -2.49 0.28
N THR A 247 21.72 -1.28 0.85
CA THR A 247 21.69 0.00 0.11
C THR A 247 22.81 0.12 -0.91
N LYS A 248 24.03 -0.37 -0.63
CA LYS A 248 25.16 -0.31 -1.58
C LYS A 248 24.89 -1.15 -2.84
N LYS A 249 24.23 -2.30 -2.70
CA LYS A 249 23.81 -3.16 -3.83
C LYS A 249 22.53 -2.66 -4.51
N TYR A 250 21.73 -1.84 -3.83
CA TYR A 250 20.56 -1.19 -4.42
C TYR A 250 20.97 -0.01 -5.31
N SER A 251 21.82 0.87 -4.78
CA SER A 251 22.33 2.07 -5.48
C SER A 251 23.32 1.77 -6.63
N SER A 252 23.72 0.52 -6.85
CA SER A 252 24.50 0.16 -8.04
C SER A 252 23.68 0.24 -9.35
N ASN A 253 22.35 0.28 -9.26
CA ASN A 253 21.50 0.72 -10.37
C ASN A 253 21.37 2.25 -10.32
N THR A 254 22.09 2.94 -11.21
CA THR A 254 22.21 4.41 -11.27
C THR A 254 20.92 5.16 -11.64
N ASN A 255 19.86 4.42 -12.00
CA ASN A 255 18.52 4.95 -12.31
C ASN A 255 17.44 4.40 -11.35
N ARG A 256 17.79 3.68 -10.27
CA ARG A 256 16.80 3.06 -9.38
C ARG A 256 15.85 4.07 -8.73
N ASP A 257 16.36 5.23 -8.33
CA ASP A 257 15.55 6.29 -7.73
C ASP A 257 14.47 6.80 -8.71
N LEU A 258 14.85 6.97 -9.98
CA LEU A 258 13.90 7.31 -11.05
C LEU A 258 12.93 6.16 -11.34
N GLU A 259 13.41 4.91 -11.34
CA GLU A 259 12.57 3.72 -11.52
C GLU A 259 11.43 3.70 -10.49
N ILE A 260 11.76 3.98 -9.22
CA ILE A 260 10.79 4.05 -8.11
C ILE A 260 9.84 5.24 -8.26
N TRP A 261 10.31 6.40 -8.68
CA TRP A 261 9.43 7.56 -8.88
C TRP A 261 8.47 7.34 -10.07
N VAL A 262 8.96 6.91 -11.23
CA VAL A 262 8.13 6.59 -12.42
C VAL A 262 7.07 5.55 -12.07
N THR A 263 7.49 4.44 -11.45
CA THR A 263 6.55 3.36 -11.10
C THR A 263 5.59 3.79 -9.98
N GLY A 264 6.05 4.63 -9.05
CA GLY A 264 5.23 5.29 -8.05
C GLY A 264 4.13 6.18 -8.63
N GLN A 265 4.46 7.08 -9.56
CA GLN A 265 3.49 7.95 -10.22
C GLN A 265 2.43 7.13 -10.97
N LEU A 266 2.85 6.11 -11.74
CA LEU A 266 1.93 5.25 -12.50
C LEU A 266 1.03 4.37 -11.60
N ALA A 267 1.59 3.77 -10.55
CA ALA A 267 0.81 2.98 -9.59
C ALA A 267 -0.17 3.88 -8.83
N GLY A 268 0.29 5.04 -8.34
CA GLY A 268 -0.53 5.96 -7.55
C GLY A 268 -1.71 6.51 -8.35
N LEU A 269 -1.48 6.88 -9.61
CA LEU A 269 -2.56 7.24 -10.53
C LEU A 269 -3.55 6.09 -10.69
N THR A 270 -3.05 4.88 -10.98
CA THR A 270 -3.92 3.72 -11.22
C THR A 270 -4.79 3.40 -10.02
N SER A 271 -4.22 3.33 -8.81
CA SER A 271 -4.98 3.09 -7.57
C SER A 271 -6.03 4.17 -7.32
N SER A 272 -5.74 5.44 -7.62
CA SER A 272 -6.71 6.53 -7.53
C SER A 272 -7.85 6.39 -8.54
N ILE A 273 -7.56 5.92 -9.76
CA ILE A 273 -8.58 5.71 -10.80
C ILE A 273 -9.44 4.47 -10.50
N GLU A 274 -8.83 3.39 -10.01
CA GLU A 274 -9.51 2.18 -9.57
C GLU A 274 -10.45 2.47 -8.39
N LEU A 275 -10.04 3.31 -7.43
CA LEU A 275 -10.93 3.80 -6.38
C LEU A 275 -12.09 4.62 -6.93
N SER A 276 -11.87 5.51 -7.91
CA SER A 276 -12.96 6.29 -8.53
C SER A 276 -13.99 5.40 -9.25
N SER A 277 -13.52 4.33 -9.90
CA SER A 277 -14.39 3.30 -10.46
C SER A 277 -15.15 2.52 -9.37
N HIS A 278 -14.46 2.13 -8.29
CA HIS A 278 -15.06 1.44 -7.14
C HIS A 278 -16.16 2.26 -6.45
N ARG A 279 -15.89 3.54 -6.17
CA ARG A 279 -16.85 4.47 -5.55
C ARG A 279 -18.04 4.75 -6.46
N ALA A 280 -17.81 4.79 -7.78
CA ALA A 280 -18.91 4.84 -8.75
C ALA A 280 -19.76 3.55 -8.74
N ASP A 281 -19.17 2.36 -8.62
CA ASP A 281 -19.93 1.10 -8.47
C ASP A 281 -20.73 1.06 -7.16
N LEU A 282 -20.16 1.52 -6.04
CA LEU A 282 -20.88 1.66 -4.78
C LEU A 282 -22.08 2.61 -4.93
N ALA A 283 -21.91 3.76 -5.58
CA ALA A 283 -23.01 4.67 -5.86
C ALA A 283 -24.09 4.08 -6.78
N LEU A 284 -23.70 3.35 -7.84
CA LEU A 284 -24.64 2.66 -8.74
C LEU A 284 -25.46 1.56 -8.04
N THR A 285 -24.94 1.02 -6.94
CA THR A 285 -25.58 -0.04 -6.14
C THR A 285 -26.22 0.47 -4.85
N ASN A 286 -26.31 1.80 -4.66
CA ASN A 286 -26.79 2.47 -3.44
C ASN A 286 -26.02 2.09 -2.15
N GLN A 287 -24.75 1.70 -2.29
CA GLN A 287 -23.83 1.36 -1.19
C GLN A 287 -22.80 2.46 -0.91
N GLY A 288 -22.81 3.58 -1.65
CA GLY A 288 -21.90 4.70 -1.48
C GLY A 288 -22.49 6.03 -1.96
N ILE A 289 -21.84 7.13 -1.59
CA ILE A 289 -22.24 8.48 -1.97
C ILE A 289 -21.69 8.88 -3.35
N TRP A 290 -22.34 9.84 -4.01
CA TRP A 290 -21.82 10.43 -5.24
C TRP A 290 -22.09 11.94 -5.35
N PRO A 291 -21.10 12.75 -5.76
CA PRO A 291 -19.69 12.38 -5.94
C PRO A 291 -19.00 12.12 -4.59
N GLU A 292 -18.06 11.18 -4.55
CA GLU A 292 -17.19 10.99 -3.39
C GLU A 292 -16.20 12.16 -3.28
N PHE A 293 -16.23 12.88 -2.15
CA PHE A 293 -15.49 14.14 -1.97
C PHE A 293 -14.00 13.94 -1.65
N ALA A 294 -13.57 12.75 -1.24
CA ALA A 294 -12.14 12.41 -1.10
C ALA A 294 -11.36 12.50 -2.43
N GLU A 295 -12.04 12.62 -3.57
CA GLU A 295 -11.46 12.81 -4.90
C GLU A 295 -11.44 14.28 -5.35
N SER A 296 -11.96 15.17 -4.54
CA SER A 296 -11.91 16.61 -4.79
C SER A 296 -10.73 17.22 -4.04
N SER A 297 -10.16 18.29 -4.57
CA SER A 297 -9.21 19.11 -3.81
C SER A 297 -9.93 19.64 -2.56
N CYS A 298 -9.62 19.07 -1.38
CA CYS A 298 -10.31 19.36 -0.11
C CYS A 298 -10.38 20.86 0.18
N LEU A 299 -9.33 21.58 -0.23
CA LEU A 299 -9.09 22.99 0.00
C LEU A 299 -9.92 23.90 -0.92
N SER A 300 -10.81 23.30 -1.74
CA SER A 300 -11.91 23.97 -2.45
C SER A 300 -13.11 24.23 -1.52
N CYS A 301 -13.28 23.41 -0.48
CA CYS A 301 -14.24 23.61 0.61
C CYS A 301 -13.55 24.10 1.89
N HIS A 302 -12.45 23.46 2.28
CA HIS A 302 -11.73 23.73 3.53
C HIS A 302 -10.66 24.82 3.36
N ALA A 303 -11.09 26.06 3.17
CA ALA A 303 -10.24 27.24 3.32
C ALA A 303 -11.02 28.34 4.05
N ASP A 304 -10.31 29.37 4.54
CA ASP A 304 -10.97 30.58 5.02
C ASP A 304 -11.63 31.34 3.86
N PHE A 305 -12.79 31.94 4.15
CA PHE A 305 -13.52 32.83 3.26
C PHE A 305 -13.27 34.31 3.56
N GLN A 306 -12.73 34.63 4.74
CA GLN A 306 -12.30 35.98 5.11
C GLN A 306 -11.10 36.42 4.27
N GLN A 307 -11.04 37.71 3.92
CA GLN A 307 -9.88 38.29 3.24
C GLN A 307 -8.93 38.95 4.25
N PRO A 308 -7.60 38.90 4.06
CA PRO A 308 -6.88 38.28 2.94
C PRO A 308 -6.97 36.74 2.96
N SER A 309 -7.12 36.14 1.78
CA SER A 309 -7.19 34.67 1.60
C SER A 309 -6.31 34.26 0.44
N TRP A 310 -5.65 33.11 0.53
CA TRP A 310 -4.82 32.61 -0.57
C TRP A 310 -5.58 32.46 -1.90
N ARG A 311 -6.91 32.23 -1.88
CA ARG A 311 -7.74 32.18 -3.10
C ARG A 311 -8.00 33.56 -3.71
N GLY A 312 -8.05 34.61 -2.89
CA GLY A 312 -8.24 36.00 -3.32
C GLY A 312 -6.92 36.67 -3.71
N ASP A 313 -5.87 36.43 -2.92
CA ASP A 313 -4.55 37.04 -3.07
C ASP A 313 -3.72 36.37 -4.18
N LYS A 314 -3.94 35.08 -4.45
CA LYS A 314 -3.22 34.37 -5.51
C LYS A 314 -3.70 34.84 -6.87
N LYS A 315 -2.81 35.53 -7.57
CA LYS A 315 -2.97 35.97 -8.95
C LYS A 315 -3.57 34.87 -9.82
N ASN A 316 -4.65 35.21 -10.52
CA ASN A 316 -5.33 34.34 -11.50
C ASN A 316 -5.89 33.01 -10.94
N TYR A 317 -6.11 32.85 -9.62
CA TYR A 317 -6.69 31.61 -9.06
C TYR A 317 -8.06 31.23 -9.69
N TYR A 318 -8.89 32.22 -10.03
CA TYR A 318 -10.19 32.02 -10.69
C TYR A 318 -10.10 31.99 -12.24
N GLU A 319 -8.92 32.14 -12.83
CA GLU A 319 -8.72 32.03 -14.28
C GLU A 319 -8.93 30.57 -14.71
N GLY A 320 -10.08 30.28 -15.32
CA GLY A 320 -10.50 28.91 -15.66
C GLY A 320 -11.13 28.12 -14.51
N ARG A 321 -11.29 28.69 -13.30
CA ARG A 321 -11.97 28.05 -12.16
C ARG A 321 -13.21 28.84 -11.75
N LYS A 322 -14.40 28.22 -11.89
CA LYS A 322 -15.65 28.84 -11.42
C LYS A 322 -15.69 28.84 -9.88
N PRO A 323 -16.00 29.95 -9.21
CA PRO A 323 -16.27 29.94 -7.77
C PRO A 323 -17.30 28.87 -7.39
N GLY A 324 -16.98 28.07 -6.37
CA GLY A 324 -17.81 26.93 -5.93
C GLY A 324 -17.66 25.65 -6.76
N SER A 325 -16.73 25.56 -7.71
CA SER A 325 -16.38 24.28 -8.35
C SER A 325 -15.58 23.38 -7.39
N LEU A 326 -15.74 22.06 -7.51
CA LEU A 326 -14.87 21.06 -6.90
C LEU A 326 -13.93 20.50 -7.97
N PRO A 327 -12.72 21.08 -8.17
CA PRO A 327 -11.71 20.45 -8.99
C PRO A 327 -11.29 19.10 -8.39
N TYR A 328 -11.15 18.10 -9.26
CA TYR A 328 -10.57 16.80 -8.95
C TYR A 328 -9.17 16.95 -8.34
N ASP A 329 -8.84 16.11 -7.37
CA ASP A 329 -7.55 16.11 -6.70
C ASP A 329 -6.44 15.67 -7.68
N SER A 330 -5.58 16.62 -8.06
CA SER A 330 -4.54 16.39 -9.06
C SER A 330 -3.35 15.56 -8.57
N TRP A 331 -3.23 15.28 -7.26
CA TRP A 331 -2.00 14.75 -6.63
C TRP A 331 -1.32 13.61 -7.40
N THR A 332 -2.07 12.59 -7.80
CA THR A 332 -1.55 11.39 -8.48
C THR A 332 -1.33 11.57 -9.99
N GLY A 333 -1.71 12.71 -10.57
CA GLY A 333 -1.60 13.00 -12.00
C GLY A 333 -0.88 14.30 -12.37
N VAL A 334 -0.33 15.04 -11.40
CA VAL A 334 0.41 16.30 -11.65
C VAL A 334 1.51 16.10 -12.68
N LEU A 335 2.34 15.07 -12.49
CA LEU A 335 3.54 14.81 -13.28
C LEU A 335 3.37 13.66 -14.27
N LEU A 336 2.14 13.41 -14.71
CA LEU A 336 1.82 12.34 -15.65
C LEU A 336 2.53 12.53 -17.00
N SER A 337 2.59 13.75 -17.53
CA SER A 337 3.22 14.04 -18.82
C SER A 337 4.72 13.75 -18.80
N GLU A 338 5.39 14.14 -17.72
CA GLU A 338 6.80 13.90 -17.43
C GLU A 338 7.06 12.40 -17.27
N THR A 339 6.20 11.73 -16.49
CA THR A 339 6.28 10.28 -16.24
C THR A 339 6.17 9.49 -17.55
N LEU A 340 5.17 9.79 -18.39
CA LEU A 340 4.99 9.14 -19.70
C LEU A 340 6.16 9.43 -20.64
N LEU A 341 6.64 10.67 -20.69
CA LEU A 341 7.78 11.08 -21.51
C LEU A 341 9.07 10.32 -21.14
N ILE A 342 9.36 10.19 -19.85
CA ILE A 342 10.57 9.54 -19.34
C ILE A 342 10.49 8.01 -19.45
N SER A 343 9.29 7.44 -19.29
CA SER A 343 9.05 5.99 -19.44
C SER A 343 8.84 5.55 -20.90
N GLY A 344 8.85 6.47 -21.86
CA GLY A 344 8.68 6.19 -23.29
C GLY A 344 7.28 5.71 -23.67
N GLN A 345 6.26 6.17 -22.94
CA GLN A 345 4.90 5.66 -23.01
C GLN A 345 3.93 6.55 -23.81
N ASP A 346 2.78 5.99 -24.17
CA ASP A 346 1.80 6.62 -25.06
C ASP A 346 1.16 7.89 -24.46
N LYS A 347 1.21 8.98 -25.24
CA LYS A 347 0.57 10.27 -24.92
C LYS A 347 -0.97 10.20 -24.91
N GLN A 348 -1.59 9.16 -25.49
CA GLN A 348 -3.04 8.94 -25.42
C GLN A 348 -3.55 8.97 -23.96
N ILE A 349 -2.73 8.52 -23.01
CA ILE A 349 -3.08 8.47 -21.58
C ILE A 349 -3.26 9.86 -20.98
N ALA A 350 -2.49 10.86 -21.43
CA ALA A 350 -2.69 12.25 -21.02
C ALA A 350 -4.05 12.79 -21.49
N SER A 351 -4.53 12.37 -22.67
CA SER A 351 -5.89 12.68 -23.14
C SER A 351 -6.95 11.99 -22.28
N LEU A 352 -6.82 10.68 -22.05
CA LEU A 352 -7.77 9.91 -21.23
C LEU A 352 -7.84 10.43 -19.79
N TYR A 353 -6.71 10.85 -19.21
CA TYR A 353 -6.66 11.52 -17.92
C TYR A 353 -7.32 12.90 -17.96
N SER A 354 -7.07 13.70 -19.01
CA SER A 354 -7.78 14.97 -19.20
C SER A 354 -9.30 14.79 -19.28
N ASP A 355 -9.77 13.75 -19.96
CA ASP A 355 -11.20 13.44 -20.10
C ASP A 355 -11.82 12.95 -18.78
N LEU A 356 -11.09 12.14 -18.00
CA LEU A 356 -11.49 11.81 -16.63
C LEU A 356 -11.58 13.06 -15.74
N VAL A 357 -10.57 13.94 -15.77
CA VAL A 357 -10.57 15.19 -14.97
C VAL A 357 -11.72 16.09 -15.36
N LYS A 358 -12.04 16.26 -16.65
CA LYS A 358 -13.23 16.98 -17.12
C LYS A 358 -14.52 16.38 -16.56
N ALA A 359 -14.63 15.05 -16.57
CA ALA A 359 -15.78 14.33 -16.03
C ALA A 359 -15.91 14.51 -14.50
N ARG A 360 -14.81 14.39 -13.73
CA ARG A 360 -14.84 14.53 -12.27
C ARG A 360 -15.03 15.99 -11.79
N ASN A 361 -14.56 16.97 -12.56
CA ASN A 361 -14.80 18.40 -12.29
C ASN A 361 -16.27 18.83 -12.47
N SER A 362 -17.13 17.96 -13.02
CA SER A 362 -18.54 18.22 -13.29
C SER A 362 -19.44 17.54 -12.25
N PHE A 363 -20.10 18.34 -11.41
CA PHE A 363 -21.17 17.89 -10.50
C PHE A 363 -22.34 17.17 -11.20
N ARG A 364 -22.51 17.36 -12.51
CA ARG A 364 -23.60 16.74 -13.30
C ARG A 364 -23.24 15.36 -13.82
N THR A 365 -21.97 14.97 -13.73
CA THR A 365 -21.50 13.69 -14.26
C THR A 365 -21.97 12.55 -13.35
N SER A 366 -22.72 11.63 -13.94
CA SER A 366 -23.26 10.46 -13.26
C SER A 366 -22.14 9.48 -12.85
N PRO A 367 -22.38 8.61 -11.84
CA PRO A 367 -21.46 7.54 -11.49
C PRO A 367 -21.10 6.68 -12.71
N LYS A 368 -22.08 6.38 -13.57
CA LYS A 368 -21.90 5.57 -14.77
C LYS A 368 -20.91 6.19 -15.77
N GLU A 369 -21.01 7.49 -16.03
CA GLU A 369 -20.12 8.20 -16.96
C GLU A 369 -18.69 8.28 -16.40
N ALA A 370 -18.55 8.63 -15.13
CA ALA A 370 -17.24 8.68 -14.48
C ALA A 370 -16.58 7.29 -14.42
N LYS A 371 -17.34 6.23 -14.13
CA LYS A 371 -16.87 4.85 -14.18
C LYS A 371 -16.34 4.48 -15.56
N VAL A 372 -17.06 4.81 -16.64
CA VAL A 372 -16.62 4.50 -18.01
C VAL A 372 -15.29 5.19 -18.34
N ALA A 373 -15.10 6.44 -17.92
CA ALA A 373 -13.83 7.15 -18.06
C ALA A 373 -12.70 6.50 -17.23
N ALA A 374 -12.97 6.21 -15.95
CA ALA A 374 -12.03 5.59 -15.03
C ALA A 374 -11.58 4.20 -15.50
N ASP A 375 -12.53 3.31 -15.80
CA ASP A 375 -12.26 1.95 -16.31
C ASP A 375 -11.45 1.97 -17.61
N THR A 376 -11.67 2.97 -18.47
CA THR A 376 -10.96 3.09 -19.75
C THR A 376 -9.51 3.52 -19.54
N LEU A 377 -9.26 4.49 -18.64
CA LEU A 377 -7.91 4.91 -18.28
C LEU A 377 -7.16 3.81 -17.51
N ALA A 378 -7.79 3.18 -16.51
CA ALA A 378 -7.21 2.08 -15.73
C ALA A 378 -6.77 0.91 -16.62
N ARG A 379 -7.57 0.52 -17.62
CA ARG A 379 -7.19 -0.51 -18.60
C ARG A 379 -5.93 -0.18 -19.40
N GLN A 380 -5.67 1.10 -19.73
CA GLN A 380 -4.45 1.48 -20.46
C GLN A 380 -3.25 1.56 -19.51
N LEU A 381 -3.43 2.11 -18.31
CA LEU A 381 -2.39 2.14 -17.28
C LEU A 381 -1.94 0.71 -16.88
N ALA A 382 -2.88 -0.23 -16.73
CA ALA A 382 -2.58 -1.63 -16.42
C ALA A 382 -1.71 -2.31 -17.48
N LYS A 383 -1.93 -2.03 -18.78
CA LYS A 383 -1.06 -2.55 -19.85
C LYS A 383 0.38 -2.05 -19.71
N ILE A 384 0.56 -0.77 -19.37
CA ILE A 384 1.89 -0.17 -19.21
C ILE A 384 2.60 -0.69 -17.98
N GLN A 385 1.89 -0.85 -16.86
CA GLN A 385 2.47 -1.47 -15.67
C GLN A 385 2.90 -2.91 -15.96
N ASN A 386 2.09 -3.69 -16.69
CA ASN A 386 2.49 -5.04 -17.13
C ASN A 386 3.71 -5.01 -18.06
N ASP A 387 3.78 -4.07 -18.99
CA ASP A 387 4.95 -3.87 -19.86
C ASP A 387 6.21 -3.52 -19.06
N LEU A 388 6.12 -2.63 -18.06
CA LEU A 388 7.23 -2.30 -17.15
C LEU A 388 7.61 -3.48 -16.24
N ILE A 389 6.65 -4.32 -15.83
CA ILE A 389 6.91 -5.54 -15.08
C ILE A 389 7.71 -6.55 -15.92
N ILE A 390 7.35 -6.73 -17.18
CA ILE A 390 7.92 -7.75 -18.07
C ILE A 390 9.24 -7.29 -18.71
N LYS A 391 9.27 -6.06 -19.24
CA LYS A 391 10.40 -5.51 -20.03
C LYS A 391 11.41 -4.77 -19.15
N GLY A 392 11.02 -4.41 -17.93
CA GLY A 392 11.79 -3.51 -17.07
C GLY A 392 11.73 -2.06 -17.54
N PHE A 393 12.48 -1.19 -16.85
CA PHE A 393 12.52 0.24 -17.10
C PHE A 393 13.89 0.66 -17.66
N THR A 394 13.89 1.32 -18.82
CA THR A 394 15.10 1.90 -19.45
C THR A 394 14.81 3.35 -19.82
N PRO A 395 15.25 4.34 -19.02
CA PRO A 395 15.03 5.75 -19.32
C PRO A 395 15.98 6.25 -20.43
N PRO A 396 15.65 7.37 -21.11
CA PRO A 396 16.60 8.11 -21.93
C PRO A 396 17.86 8.46 -21.14
N LYS A 397 19.03 8.44 -21.77
CA LYS A 397 20.32 8.76 -21.12
C LYS A 397 20.30 10.16 -20.50
N GLU A 398 19.64 11.10 -21.16
CA GLU A 398 19.54 12.51 -20.80
C GLU A 398 18.34 12.83 -19.89
N TRP A 399 17.68 11.82 -19.29
CA TRP A 399 16.42 11.99 -18.53
C TRP A 399 16.47 13.10 -17.48
N ARG A 400 17.61 13.33 -16.82
CA ARG A 400 17.78 14.41 -15.82
C ARG A 400 17.60 15.79 -16.43
N THR A 401 18.10 15.98 -17.65
CA THR A 401 17.90 17.22 -18.42
C THR A 401 16.46 17.33 -18.89
N LEU A 402 15.90 16.24 -19.40
CA LEU A 402 14.55 16.18 -19.93
C LEU A 402 13.50 16.47 -18.85
N LEU A 403 13.60 15.85 -17.68
CA LEU A 403 12.72 16.09 -16.55
C LEU A 403 12.83 17.54 -16.08
N LEU A 404 14.04 18.08 -15.91
CA LEU A 404 14.24 19.47 -15.48
C LEU A 404 13.63 20.48 -16.49
N ASP A 405 13.76 20.22 -17.80
CA ASP A 405 13.16 21.01 -18.88
C ASP A 405 11.62 20.90 -18.95
N GLN A 406 11.01 19.80 -18.51
CA GLN A 406 9.55 19.74 -18.37
C GLN A 406 9.08 20.46 -17.10
N LEU A 407 9.76 20.22 -15.97
CA LEU A 407 9.41 20.85 -14.68
C LEU A 407 9.51 22.39 -14.73
N SER A 408 10.42 22.96 -15.53
CA SER A 408 10.52 24.40 -15.75
C SER A 408 9.38 25.00 -16.59
N LYS A 409 8.56 24.18 -17.26
CA LYS A 409 7.39 24.63 -18.06
C LYS A 409 6.10 24.76 -17.25
N HIS A 410 6.12 24.34 -15.98
CA HIS A 410 4.98 24.54 -15.08
C HIS A 410 4.86 26.01 -14.68
N LYS A 411 3.62 26.51 -14.71
CA LYS A 411 3.26 27.88 -14.30
C LYS A 411 3.21 27.99 -12.77
N LEU A 412 4.38 28.01 -12.14
CA LEU A 412 4.51 28.00 -10.69
C LEU A 412 3.82 29.19 -10.02
N GLU A 413 3.66 30.32 -10.71
CA GLU A 413 2.92 31.48 -10.24
C GLU A 413 1.43 31.21 -9.96
N THR A 414 0.83 30.19 -10.59
CA THR A 414 -0.55 29.73 -10.32
C THR A 414 -0.62 28.33 -9.68
N ALA A 415 0.42 27.50 -9.80
CA ALA A 415 0.47 26.11 -9.31
C ALA A 415 0.08 25.94 -7.82
N THR A 416 -0.86 25.05 -7.54
CA THR A 416 -1.35 24.70 -6.19
C THR A 416 -0.26 24.10 -5.29
N TRP A 417 -0.54 23.94 -4.00
CA TRP A 417 0.37 23.24 -3.08
C TRP A 417 0.65 21.79 -3.51
N ASN A 418 -0.37 21.04 -3.95
CA ASN A 418 -0.20 19.67 -4.46
C ASN A 418 0.78 19.65 -5.65
N GLU A 419 0.59 20.56 -6.62
CA GLU A 419 1.43 20.67 -7.82
C GLU A 419 2.87 21.06 -7.45
N SER A 420 3.03 22.11 -6.63
CA SER A 420 4.33 22.58 -6.16
C SER A 420 5.07 21.54 -5.32
N THR A 421 4.35 20.76 -4.52
CA THR A 421 4.92 19.66 -3.73
C THR A 421 5.42 18.55 -4.66
N GLN A 422 4.60 18.07 -5.60
CA GLN A 422 5.03 17.05 -6.56
C GLN A 422 6.27 17.49 -7.36
N ILE A 423 6.30 18.75 -7.83
CA ILE A 423 7.46 19.32 -8.52
C ILE A 423 8.68 19.37 -7.61
N ALA A 424 8.55 19.82 -6.36
CA ALA A 424 9.67 19.87 -5.41
C ALA A 424 10.22 18.48 -5.08
N LEU A 425 9.35 17.48 -4.88
CA LEU A 425 9.77 16.09 -4.67
C LEU A 425 10.46 15.52 -5.92
N ALA A 426 9.95 15.79 -7.12
CA ALA A 426 10.61 15.36 -8.37
C ALA A 426 11.99 16.02 -8.56
N LEU A 427 12.13 17.32 -8.24
CA LEU A 427 13.41 18.02 -8.26
C LEU A 427 14.42 17.46 -7.25
N SER A 428 13.96 16.94 -6.09
CA SER A 428 14.85 16.37 -5.06
C SER A 428 15.70 15.19 -5.56
N MET A 429 15.20 14.43 -6.56
CA MET A 429 15.95 13.36 -7.22
C MET A 429 17.06 13.85 -8.15
N ILE A 430 16.96 15.09 -8.66
CA ILE A 430 17.88 15.66 -9.66
C ILE A 430 19.08 16.31 -8.97
N SER A 431 19.69 15.59 -8.03
CA SER A 431 20.79 16.08 -7.17
C SER A 431 22.01 16.62 -7.95
N SER A 432 22.19 16.19 -9.20
CA SER A 432 23.34 16.57 -10.05
C SER A 432 23.12 17.78 -10.95
N LYS A 433 21.93 18.42 -10.94
CA LYS A 433 21.66 19.64 -11.74
C LYS A 433 20.83 20.62 -10.92
N LYS A 434 21.34 21.85 -10.77
CA LYS A 434 20.63 22.90 -10.04
C LYS A 434 19.47 23.46 -10.87
N PRO A 435 18.23 23.51 -10.35
CA PRO A 435 17.14 24.25 -10.96
C PRO A 435 17.43 25.75 -10.98
N GLU A 436 16.76 26.49 -11.85
CA GLU A 436 16.85 27.95 -11.87
C GLU A 436 16.38 28.55 -10.53
N GLN A 437 17.02 29.65 -10.12
CA GLN A 437 16.70 30.26 -8.82
C GLN A 437 15.25 30.76 -8.74
N ALA A 438 14.66 31.19 -9.86
CA ALA A 438 13.25 31.59 -9.94
C ALA A 438 12.29 30.40 -9.68
N ILE A 439 12.62 29.21 -10.18
CA ILE A 439 11.85 27.98 -9.91
C ILE A 439 11.87 27.68 -8.42
N LEU A 440 13.06 27.71 -7.79
CA LEU A 440 13.21 27.46 -6.36
C LEU A 440 12.50 28.51 -5.50
N GLN A 441 12.49 29.79 -5.93
CA GLN A 441 11.79 30.86 -5.24
C GLN A 441 10.27 30.67 -5.28
N ASN A 442 9.68 30.44 -6.46
CA ASN A 442 8.24 30.20 -6.59
C ASN A 442 7.80 28.94 -5.83
N LEU A 443 8.59 27.87 -5.85
CA LEU A 443 8.33 26.68 -5.04
C LEU A 443 8.43 26.97 -3.55
N TRP A 444 9.38 27.79 -3.11
CA TRP A 444 9.44 28.21 -1.71
C TRP A 444 8.21 29.01 -1.31
N GLU A 445 7.79 30.01 -2.10
CA GLU A 445 6.58 30.80 -1.83
C GLU A 445 5.32 29.93 -1.77
N ASN A 446 5.17 28.99 -2.72
CA ASN A 446 4.08 28.02 -2.75
C ASN A 446 4.16 26.91 -1.69
N LEU A 447 5.23 26.82 -0.88
CA LEU A 447 5.39 25.77 0.15
C LEU A 447 5.65 26.33 1.56
N ALA A 448 5.96 27.63 1.70
CA ALA A 448 6.33 28.27 2.96
C ALA A 448 5.17 28.49 3.94
N TYR A 449 3.93 28.48 3.46
CA TYR A 449 2.65 28.51 4.20
C TYR A 449 2.66 29.21 5.58
N PRO A 450 2.28 30.51 5.65
CA PRO A 450 1.98 31.13 6.94
C PRO A 450 0.86 30.40 7.70
N SER A 451 0.86 30.52 9.03
CA SER A 451 -0.12 29.86 9.90
C SER A 451 -1.56 30.27 9.54
N GLY A 452 -2.48 29.29 9.48
CA GLY A 452 -3.90 29.50 9.15
C GLY A 452 -4.30 29.19 7.70
N TYR A 453 -3.34 28.82 6.85
CA TYR A 453 -3.53 28.54 5.43
C TYR A 453 -3.66 27.01 5.18
N GLU A 454 -3.60 26.54 3.92
CA GLU A 454 -3.74 25.12 3.50
C GLU A 454 -2.68 24.13 4.05
N SER A 455 -1.91 24.48 5.09
CA SER A 455 -0.98 23.56 5.73
C SER A 455 -1.69 22.62 6.73
N PRO A 456 -1.17 21.39 6.96
CA PRO A 456 -1.63 20.56 8.06
C PRO A 456 -1.52 21.32 9.38
N LYS A 457 -2.60 21.35 10.18
CA LYS A 457 -2.65 22.10 11.45
C LYS A 457 -1.51 21.68 12.38
N GLY A 458 -0.51 22.55 12.54
CA GLY A 458 0.72 22.28 13.29
C GLY A 458 2.01 22.20 12.45
N TYR A 459 1.94 22.27 11.12
CA TYR A 459 3.13 22.47 10.27
C TYR A 459 3.47 23.97 10.20
N THR A 460 4.34 24.40 11.12
CA THR A 460 5.10 25.64 10.99
C THR A 460 6.51 25.23 10.55
N PRO A 461 6.91 25.39 9.28
CA PRO A 461 8.28 25.11 8.89
C PRO A 461 9.20 26.06 9.65
N ASP A 462 10.19 25.53 10.39
CA ASP A 462 11.23 26.37 10.99
C ASP A 462 11.95 27.10 9.85
N PRO A 463 11.86 28.45 9.75
CA PRO A 463 12.48 29.18 8.67
C PRO A 463 13.99 28.90 8.59
N LYS A 464 14.66 28.67 9.73
CA LYS A 464 16.10 28.38 9.78
C LYS A 464 16.44 26.98 9.29
N ALA A 465 15.63 25.98 9.59
CA ALA A 465 15.81 24.63 9.06
C ALA A 465 15.67 24.60 7.53
N LEU A 466 14.65 25.29 6.98
CA LEU A 466 14.40 25.36 5.54
C LEU A 466 15.46 26.22 4.83
N GLU A 467 15.84 27.36 5.41
CA GLU A 467 16.93 28.21 4.92
C GLU A 467 18.28 27.46 4.96
N GLY A 468 18.51 26.60 5.95
CA GLY A 468 19.66 25.70 6.01
C GLY A 468 19.67 24.63 4.91
N VAL A 469 18.50 24.10 4.51
CA VAL A 469 18.38 23.20 3.35
C VAL A 469 18.65 23.96 2.05
N LEU A 470 18.07 25.15 1.88
CA LEU A 470 18.30 26.01 0.72
C LEU A 470 19.75 26.51 0.63
N GLN A 471 20.40 26.82 1.77
CA GLN A 471 21.82 27.12 1.82
C GLN A 471 22.66 25.90 1.40
N LYS A 472 22.35 24.69 1.87
CA LYS A 472 23.04 23.46 1.42
C LYS A 472 22.91 23.23 -0.09
N LEU A 473 21.73 23.43 -0.67
CA LEU A 473 21.49 23.37 -2.12
C LEU A 473 22.24 24.47 -2.90
N LYS A 474 22.34 25.67 -2.32
CA LYS A 474 23.15 26.77 -2.87
C LYS A 474 24.66 26.46 -2.77
N SER A 475 25.12 25.91 -1.64
CA SER A 475 26.54 25.77 -1.27
C SER A 475 27.22 24.48 -1.70
N SER A 476 26.47 23.42 -2.04
CA SER A 476 27.04 22.22 -2.69
C SER A 476 27.50 22.61 -4.09
N LYS A 477 28.80 22.87 -4.25
CA LYS A 477 29.43 23.12 -5.57
C LYS A 477 29.49 21.83 -6.39
#